data_AF-A0A4W5KE77-F1
#
_entry.id   AF-A0A4W5KE77-F1
#
_cell.length_a   1.000
_cell.length_b   1.000
_cell.length_c   1.000
_cell.angle_alpha   90.00
_cell.angle_beta   90.00
_cell.angle_gamma   90.00
#
_symmetry.space_group_name_H-M   'P 1'
#
loop_
_entity.id
_entity.type
_entity.pdbx_description
1 polymer ?
#
loop_
_entity_poly.entity_id
_entity_poly.type
_entity_poly.pdbx_seq_one_letter_code
_entity_poly.pdbx_strand_id
1 'polypeptide(L)'
;MNFTQDDLDSGLIHYLHTGLGGVRDLIKFDVTDGVNPLIDRYFYVTVGGVDAVFPVVVVNRGVSLKEGGRALLTTDLLSTSDLNSPDERLIFTLTRDPARGRLEVTDRPGIAVTTFTQLQLAGSKVFYVHTAEDEARMDSFQFQITDGRNVVYRTFRVSITDVDNKKPVLTIHR
;
A
#
# COMPACT_ATOMS: atom_id res chain seq x y z
N MET A 1 28.71 16.41 32.55
CA MET A 1 27.44 16.59 33.29
C MET A 1 27.22 15.30 34.04
N ASN A 2 26.93 15.38 35.33
CA ASN A 2 26.69 14.20 36.16
C ASN A 2 25.24 14.25 36.66
N PHE A 3 24.60 13.09 36.72
CA PHE A 3 23.26 12.90 37.26
C PHE A 3 23.20 11.55 37.98
N THR A 4 22.17 11.33 38.78
CA THR A 4 21.97 10.11 39.57
C THR A 4 20.90 9.20 38.93
N GLN A 5 20.83 7.95 39.39
CA GLN A 5 19.73 7.06 38.99
C GLN A 5 18.36 7.65 39.38
N ASP A 6 18.28 8.29 40.56
CA ASP A 6 17.05 8.95 41.02
C ASP A 6 16.60 10.08 40.08
N ASP A 7 17.54 10.83 39.47
CA ASP A 7 17.23 11.87 38.48
C ASP A 7 16.63 11.26 37.19
N LEU A 8 17.17 10.12 36.75
CA LEU A 8 16.65 9.38 35.59
C LEU A 8 15.26 8.81 35.88
N ASP A 9 15.08 8.17 37.03
CA ASP A 9 13.84 7.51 37.46
C ASP A 9 12.73 8.53 37.75
N SER A 10 13.11 9.73 38.22
CA SER A 10 12.20 10.87 38.40
C SER A 10 11.88 11.59 37.08
N GLY A 11 12.45 11.15 35.96
CA GLY A 11 12.22 11.72 34.63
C GLY A 11 12.80 13.11 34.44
N LEU A 12 13.83 13.51 35.21
CA LEU A 12 14.50 14.82 35.05
C LEU A 12 15.47 14.84 33.87
N ILE A 13 15.86 13.66 33.39
CA ILE A 13 16.78 13.49 32.27
C ILE A 13 15.99 13.11 31.01
N HIS A 14 16.09 13.95 29.98
CA HIS A 14 15.47 13.72 28.69
C HIS A 14 16.49 13.75 27.56
N TYR A 15 16.34 12.82 26.64
CA TYR A 15 16.99 12.89 25.35
C TYR A 15 16.21 13.82 24.42
N LEU A 16 16.91 14.79 23.83
CA LEU A 16 16.37 15.68 22.81
C LEU A 16 17.17 15.52 21.52
N HIS A 17 16.54 15.00 20.47
CA HIS A 17 17.13 14.95 19.15
C HIS A 17 16.93 16.29 18.42
N THR A 18 18.01 16.88 17.93
CA THR A 18 18.00 18.17 17.21
C THR A 18 18.40 18.03 15.74
N GLY A 19 18.60 16.81 15.24
CA GLY A 19 19.04 16.50 13.88
C GLY A 19 17.91 16.06 12.93
N LEU A 20 18.32 15.59 11.74
CA LEU A 20 17.42 14.94 10.79
C LEU A 20 17.14 13.50 11.25
N GLY A 21 15.88 13.04 11.11
CA GLY A 21 15.52 11.66 11.42
C GLY A 21 16.25 10.64 10.53
N GLY A 22 16.36 9.39 10.98
CA GLY A 22 17.07 8.32 10.27
C GLY A 22 18.52 8.16 10.72
N VAL A 23 18.90 8.85 11.80
CA VAL A 23 20.23 8.83 12.40
C VAL A 23 20.21 8.00 13.69
N ARG A 24 21.37 7.43 14.01
CA ARG A 24 21.61 6.74 15.28
C ARG A 24 22.55 7.57 16.13
N ASP A 25 22.07 8.02 17.27
CA ASP A 25 22.86 8.80 18.22
C ASP A 25 23.55 7.85 19.19
N LEU A 26 24.82 8.10 19.48
CA LEU A 26 25.64 7.32 20.40
C LEU A 26 25.77 8.10 21.71
N ILE A 27 25.23 7.55 22.79
CA ILE A 27 25.40 8.10 24.13
C ILE A 27 26.50 7.30 24.82
N LYS A 28 27.59 7.98 25.18
CA LYS A 28 28.66 7.43 26.01
C LYS A 28 28.57 8.00 27.41
N PHE A 29 28.83 7.18 28.41
CA PHE A 29 28.75 7.55 29.81
C PHE A 29 29.66 6.65 30.65
N ASP A 30 30.05 7.16 31.81
CA ASP A 30 30.72 6.41 32.86
C ASP A 30 29.76 6.26 34.04
N VAL A 31 29.90 5.18 34.80
CA VAL A 31 29.10 4.90 36.00
C VAL A 31 30.03 4.75 37.19
N THR A 32 29.67 5.27 38.36
CA THR A 32 30.45 5.06 39.58
C THR A 32 29.52 5.01 40.80
N ASP A 33 29.91 4.23 41.81
CA ASP A 33 29.30 4.23 43.14
C ASP A 33 29.96 5.26 44.09
N GLY A 34 30.88 6.08 43.57
CA GLY A 34 31.70 7.03 44.32
C GLY A 34 33.11 6.50 44.65
N VAL A 35 33.35 5.20 44.51
CA VAL A 35 34.64 4.54 44.80
C VAL A 35 35.15 3.78 43.57
N ASN A 36 34.27 3.08 42.86
CA ASN A 36 34.57 2.19 41.75
C ASN A 36 34.00 2.73 40.43
N PRO A 37 34.83 3.27 39.52
CA PRO A 37 34.36 3.71 38.21
C PRO A 37 34.28 2.55 37.20
N LEU A 38 33.21 2.54 36.42
CA LEU A 38 33.01 1.75 35.22
C LEU A 38 32.94 2.70 34.03
N ILE A 39 34.02 2.72 33.23
CA ILE A 39 34.20 3.69 32.15
C ILE A 39 33.76 3.15 30.78
N ASP A 40 33.55 4.05 29.82
CA ASP A 40 33.30 3.76 28.41
C ASP A 40 32.03 2.93 28.15
N ARG A 41 30.99 3.12 28.98
CA ARG A 41 29.67 2.55 28.70
C ARG A 41 29.00 3.34 27.59
N TYR A 42 28.22 2.64 26.78
CA TYR A 42 27.47 3.30 25.73
C TYR A 42 26.21 2.56 25.34
N PHE A 43 25.27 3.30 24.79
CA PHE A 43 24.10 2.76 24.10
C PHE A 43 23.74 3.64 22.91
N TYR A 44 22.86 3.12 22.07
CA TYR A 44 22.36 3.84 20.91
C TYR A 44 20.93 4.30 21.13
N VAL A 45 20.64 5.51 20.68
CA VAL A 45 19.27 5.99 20.47
C VAL A 45 19.02 6.01 18.97
N THR A 46 18.07 5.20 18.51
CA THR A 46 17.68 5.17 17.10
C THR A 46 16.51 6.11 16.88
N VAL A 47 16.74 7.17 16.10
CA VAL A 47 15.68 8.11 15.72
C VAL A 47 15.11 7.67 14.37
N GLY A 48 13.84 7.28 14.36
CA GLY A 48 13.14 6.94 13.13
C GLY A 48 13.17 8.10 12.14
N GLY A 49 13.62 7.82 10.91
CA GLY A 49 13.53 8.79 9.82
C GLY A 49 12.14 8.88 9.23
N VAL A 50 11.83 10.02 8.62
CA VAL A 50 10.73 10.11 7.65
C VAL A 50 11.16 9.28 6.46
N ASP A 51 10.31 8.33 6.07
CA ASP A 51 10.55 7.59 4.85
C ASP A 51 10.36 8.53 3.66
N ALA A 52 11.45 8.86 2.97
CA ALA A 52 11.43 9.74 1.82
C ALA A 52 11.36 8.98 0.48
N VAL A 53 11.31 7.64 0.53
CA VAL A 53 11.21 6.80 -0.65
C VAL A 53 9.73 6.49 -0.88
N PHE A 54 9.22 6.88 -2.04
CA PHE A 54 7.83 6.65 -2.40
C PHE A 54 7.69 5.37 -3.23
N PRO A 55 6.60 4.61 -3.05
CA PRO A 55 6.27 3.51 -3.95
C PRO A 55 6.16 3.98 -5.41
N VAL A 56 6.73 3.22 -6.33
CA VAL A 56 6.73 3.53 -7.76
C VAL A 56 5.86 2.55 -8.51
N VAL A 57 4.88 3.07 -9.25
CA VAL A 57 4.05 2.25 -10.15
C VAL A 57 4.85 1.95 -11.42
N VAL A 58 5.26 0.69 -11.57
CA VAL A 58 6.11 0.19 -12.67
C VAL A 58 5.27 -0.06 -13.91
N VAL A 59 4.06 -0.63 -13.75
CA VAL A 59 3.15 -0.94 -14.86
C VAL A 59 1.73 -0.51 -14.51
N ASN A 60 1.02 0.09 -15.46
CA ASN A 60 -0.41 0.39 -15.38
C ASN A 60 -1.02 0.46 -16.79
N ARG A 61 -1.35 -0.69 -17.38
CA ARG A 61 -1.83 -0.83 -18.76
C ARG A 61 -3.35 -0.91 -18.88
N GLY A 62 -4.06 -1.07 -17.77
CA GLY A 62 -5.48 -1.40 -17.78
C GLY A 62 -5.73 -2.86 -18.16
N VAL A 63 -7.00 -3.24 -18.33
CA VAL A 63 -7.41 -4.60 -18.72
C VAL A 63 -8.60 -4.55 -19.67
N SER A 64 -8.69 -5.56 -20.53
CA SER A 64 -9.86 -5.77 -21.40
C SER A 64 -10.54 -7.09 -21.05
N LEU A 65 -11.86 -7.10 -21.00
CA LEU A 65 -12.66 -8.30 -20.76
C LEU A 65 -13.98 -8.27 -21.53
N LYS A 66 -14.64 -9.42 -21.61
CA LYS A 66 -16.00 -9.52 -22.14
C LYS A 66 -17.01 -9.07 -21.09
N GLU A 67 -18.13 -8.53 -21.56
CA GLU A 67 -19.30 -8.25 -20.73
C GLU A 67 -19.70 -9.48 -19.91
N GLY A 68 -20.03 -9.26 -18.64
CA GLY A 68 -20.36 -10.30 -17.65
C GLY A 68 -19.17 -11.21 -17.27
N GLY A 69 -17.98 -10.95 -17.80
CA GLY A 69 -16.78 -11.71 -17.53
C GLY A 69 -16.03 -11.26 -16.28
N ARG A 70 -14.91 -11.93 -16.03
CA ARG A 70 -13.90 -11.52 -15.06
C ARG A 70 -12.51 -11.56 -15.68
N ALA A 71 -11.62 -10.69 -15.22
CA ALA A 71 -10.22 -10.65 -15.66
C ALA A 71 -9.28 -10.73 -14.46
N LEU A 72 -8.28 -11.60 -14.57
CA LEU A 72 -7.16 -11.64 -13.63
C LEU A 72 -6.28 -10.41 -13.85
N LEU A 73 -6.02 -9.66 -12.78
CA LEU A 73 -5.05 -8.56 -12.82
C LEU A 73 -3.67 -9.13 -12.53
N THR A 74 -2.82 -9.19 -13.55
CA THR A 74 -1.43 -9.67 -13.44
C THR A 74 -0.44 -8.52 -13.29
N THR A 75 0.80 -8.83 -12.92
CA THR A 75 1.91 -7.86 -12.82
C THR A 75 2.27 -7.19 -14.15
N ASP A 76 1.89 -7.81 -15.28
CA ASP A 76 2.05 -7.23 -16.63
C ASP A 76 1.00 -6.16 -16.95
N LEU A 77 -0.09 -6.10 -16.16
CA LEU A 77 -1.16 -5.11 -16.30
C LEU A 77 -1.04 -4.02 -15.24
N LEU A 78 -0.71 -4.39 -14.01
CA LEU A 78 -0.52 -3.50 -12.88
C LEU A 78 0.62 -4.00 -12.00
N SER A 79 1.60 -3.16 -11.69
CA SER A 79 2.61 -3.49 -10.69
C SER A 79 3.21 -2.24 -10.06
N THR A 80 3.54 -2.35 -8.78
CA THR A 80 4.25 -1.35 -7.99
C THR A 80 5.47 -2.01 -7.36
N SER A 81 6.55 -1.23 -7.20
CA SER A 81 7.73 -1.61 -6.44
C SER A 81 8.14 -0.48 -5.53
N ASP A 82 8.82 -0.80 -4.44
CA ASP A 82 9.39 0.18 -3.53
C ASP A 82 10.79 -0.29 -3.09
N LEU A 83 11.72 0.64 -2.88
CA LEU A 83 13.13 0.28 -2.64
C LEU A 83 13.35 -0.27 -1.22
N ASN A 84 12.54 0.15 -0.26
CA ASN A 84 12.68 -0.15 1.17
C ASN A 84 11.47 -0.88 1.76
N SER A 85 10.46 -1.20 0.95
CA SER A 85 9.28 -1.93 1.36
C SER A 85 9.05 -3.19 0.50
N PRO A 86 8.91 -4.38 1.12
CA PRO A 86 8.58 -5.60 0.39
C PRO A 86 7.13 -5.60 -0.11
N ASP A 87 6.84 -6.46 -1.09
CA ASP A 87 5.53 -6.57 -1.74
C ASP A 87 4.35 -6.80 -0.78
N GLU A 88 4.53 -7.51 0.33
CA GLU A 88 3.47 -7.69 1.33
C GLU A 88 3.08 -6.39 2.07
N ARG A 89 3.94 -5.37 2.07
CA ARG A 89 3.70 -4.08 2.70
C ARG A 89 3.21 -3.01 1.74
N LEU A 90 3.19 -3.28 0.44
CA LEU A 90 2.64 -2.38 -0.57
C LEU A 90 1.14 -2.63 -0.71
N ILE A 91 0.34 -1.73 -0.16
CA ILE A 91 -1.11 -1.87 -0.05
C ILE A 91 -1.78 -0.96 -1.09
N PHE A 92 -2.59 -1.57 -1.95
CA PHE A 92 -3.49 -0.89 -2.87
C PHE A 92 -4.84 -0.71 -2.18
N THR A 93 -5.35 0.52 -2.16
CA THR A 93 -6.70 0.83 -1.62
C THR A 93 -7.48 1.65 -2.63
N LEU A 94 -8.68 1.19 -2.98
CA LEU A 94 -9.61 1.92 -3.84
C LEU A 94 -10.03 3.23 -3.16
N THR A 95 -9.83 4.34 -3.85
CA THR A 95 -10.32 5.67 -3.46
C THR A 95 -11.58 6.04 -4.23
N ARG A 96 -11.82 5.37 -5.36
CA ARG A 96 -13.08 5.40 -6.10
C ARG A 96 -13.34 4.04 -6.70
N ASP A 97 -14.45 3.44 -6.31
CA ASP A 97 -14.88 2.14 -6.82
C ASP A 97 -15.19 2.19 -8.33
N PRO A 98 -15.00 1.06 -9.03
CA PRO A 98 -15.49 0.91 -10.39
C PRO A 98 -17.01 1.08 -10.44
N ALA A 99 -17.53 1.68 -11.51
CA ALA A 99 -18.96 1.92 -11.67
C ALA A 99 -19.71 0.69 -12.20
N ARG A 100 -19.00 -0.25 -12.85
CA ARG A 100 -19.60 -1.36 -13.61
C ARG A 100 -19.15 -2.74 -13.19
N GLY A 101 -18.37 -2.80 -12.14
CA GLY A 101 -17.84 -4.04 -11.64
C GLY A 101 -17.43 -3.91 -10.20
N ARG A 102 -16.62 -4.88 -9.78
CA ARG A 102 -15.97 -4.88 -8.47
C ARG A 102 -14.63 -5.57 -8.58
N LEU A 103 -13.75 -5.29 -7.62
CA LEU A 103 -12.58 -6.12 -7.41
C LEU A 103 -12.91 -7.27 -6.47
N GLU A 104 -12.29 -8.43 -6.71
CA GLU A 104 -12.37 -9.60 -5.84
C GLU A 104 -10.96 -10.16 -5.63
N VAL A 105 -10.77 -10.85 -4.50
CA VAL A 105 -9.59 -11.68 -4.25
C VAL A 105 -10.00 -13.13 -4.06
N THR A 106 -9.14 -14.06 -4.50
CA THR A 106 -9.38 -15.50 -4.34
C THR A 106 -9.58 -15.94 -2.89
N ASP A 107 -9.04 -15.17 -1.93
CA ASP A 107 -9.16 -15.46 -0.50
C ASP A 107 -10.62 -15.30 -0.01
N ARG A 108 -11.45 -14.51 -0.71
CA ARG A 108 -12.87 -14.27 -0.43
C ARG A 108 -13.69 -14.17 -1.73
N PRO A 109 -13.96 -15.28 -2.42
CA PRO A 109 -14.63 -15.27 -3.72
C PRO A 109 -16.03 -14.68 -3.63
N GLY A 110 -16.45 -13.90 -4.64
CA GLY A 110 -17.79 -13.32 -4.72
C GLY A 110 -18.03 -12.11 -3.82
N ILE A 111 -17.06 -11.74 -2.97
CA ILE A 111 -17.14 -10.58 -2.09
C ILE A 111 -16.28 -9.46 -2.67
N ALA A 112 -16.89 -8.29 -2.85
CA ALA A 112 -16.18 -7.09 -3.28
C ALA A 112 -15.08 -6.72 -2.28
N VAL A 113 -13.90 -6.39 -2.78
CA VAL A 113 -12.79 -5.88 -1.98
C VAL A 113 -12.37 -4.50 -2.46
N THR A 114 -12.01 -3.65 -1.50
CA THR A 114 -11.46 -2.31 -1.75
C THR A 114 -9.96 -2.26 -1.50
N THR A 115 -9.35 -3.34 -1.01
CA THR A 115 -7.93 -3.38 -0.63
C THR A 115 -7.30 -4.72 -1.01
N PHE A 116 -6.06 -4.67 -1.51
CA PHE A 116 -5.21 -5.84 -1.77
C PHE A 116 -3.72 -5.44 -1.72
N THR A 117 -2.80 -6.40 -1.62
CA THR A 117 -1.35 -6.13 -1.61
C THR A 117 -0.68 -6.40 -2.96
N GLN A 118 0.51 -5.82 -3.17
CA GLN A 118 1.36 -6.17 -4.31
C GLN A 118 1.66 -7.69 -4.32
N LEU A 119 1.86 -8.30 -3.16
CA LEU A 119 2.06 -9.75 -3.05
C LEU A 119 0.84 -10.57 -3.52
N GLN A 120 -0.39 -10.14 -3.19
CA GLN A 120 -1.61 -10.80 -3.69
C GLN A 120 -1.76 -10.65 -5.20
N LEU A 121 -1.42 -9.48 -5.75
CA LEU A 121 -1.41 -9.21 -7.19
C LEU A 121 -0.40 -10.12 -7.91
N ALA A 122 0.84 -10.17 -7.42
CA ALA A 122 1.89 -11.06 -7.92
C ALA A 122 1.50 -12.54 -7.77
N GLY A 123 0.80 -12.90 -6.70
CA GLY A 123 0.24 -14.22 -6.45
C GLY A 123 -0.97 -14.60 -7.30
N SER A 124 -1.32 -13.80 -8.33
CA SER A 124 -2.46 -14.04 -9.22
C SER A 124 -3.80 -14.18 -8.49
N LYS A 125 -3.99 -13.41 -7.41
CA LYS A 125 -5.21 -13.49 -6.57
C LYS A 125 -6.25 -12.43 -6.87
N VAL A 126 -5.91 -11.37 -7.59
CA VAL A 126 -6.76 -10.18 -7.74
C VAL A 126 -7.50 -10.19 -9.07
N PHE A 127 -8.82 -10.04 -9.04
CA PHE A 127 -9.67 -10.04 -10.21
C PHE A 127 -10.50 -8.77 -10.29
N TYR A 128 -10.75 -8.28 -11.50
CA TYR A 128 -11.89 -7.43 -11.78
C TYR A 128 -13.05 -8.29 -12.31
N VAL A 129 -14.26 -8.06 -11.82
CA VAL A 129 -15.49 -8.75 -12.23
C VAL A 129 -16.47 -7.71 -12.76
N HIS A 130 -16.92 -7.86 -14.01
CA HIS A 130 -17.96 -7.01 -14.59
C HIS A 130 -19.34 -7.47 -14.10
N THR A 131 -20.15 -6.54 -13.60
CA THR A 131 -21.42 -6.83 -12.94
C THR A 131 -22.56 -5.94 -13.38
N ALA A 132 -22.29 -4.86 -14.11
CA ALA A 132 -23.34 -4.02 -14.68
C ALA A 132 -24.06 -4.73 -15.83
N GLU A 133 -25.32 -4.36 -16.04
CA GLU A 133 -26.15 -4.79 -17.16
C GLU A 133 -26.24 -3.70 -18.25
N ASP A 134 -25.50 -2.60 -18.11
CA ASP A 134 -25.50 -1.54 -19.11
C ASP A 134 -24.47 -1.80 -20.22
N GLU A 135 -24.62 -1.07 -21.33
CA GLU A 135 -23.90 -1.30 -22.59
C GLU A 135 -22.58 -0.52 -22.68
N ALA A 136 -22.08 -0.02 -21.56
CA ALA A 136 -20.93 0.85 -21.64
C ALA A 136 -19.64 0.04 -21.70
N ARG A 137 -18.83 0.40 -22.68
CA ARG A 137 -17.59 -0.31 -23.02
C ARG A 137 -16.39 0.08 -22.16
N MET A 138 -16.60 0.93 -21.15
CA MET A 138 -15.52 1.47 -20.33
C MET A 138 -15.94 1.54 -18.87
N ASP A 139 -14.98 1.19 -18.02
CA ASP A 139 -15.02 1.39 -16.59
C ASP A 139 -13.62 1.76 -16.08
N SER A 140 -13.54 2.22 -14.84
CA SER A 140 -12.27 2.54 -14.21
C SER A 140 -12.43 2.61 -12.71
N PHE A 141 -11.35 2.30 -11.99
CA PHE A 141 -11.27 2.56 -10.56
C PHE A 141 -10.06 3.44 -10.25
N GLN A 142 -10.18 4.24 -9.19
CA GLN A 142 -9.07 5.01 -8.66
C GLN A 142 -8.57 4.36 -7.38
N PHE A 143 -7.27 4.39 -7.17
CA PHE A 143 -6.64 3.75 -6.04
C PHE A 143 -5.43 4.54 -5.58
N GLN A 144 -5.09 4.34 -4.31
CA GLN A 144 -3.83 4.74 -3.73
C GLN A 144 -2.95 3.50 -3.48
N ILE A 145 -1.64 3.67 -3.54
CA ILE A 145 -0.66 2.70 -3.07
C ILE A 145 0.10 3.32 -1.92
N THR A 146 0.29 2.55 -0.84
CA THR A 146 1.07 2.98 0.32
C THR A 146 1.96 1.87 0.85
N ASP A 147 3.13 2.26 1.36
CA ASP A 147 4.04 1.44 2.18
C ASP A 147 3.77 1.59 3.69
N GLY A 148 2.72 2.35 4.05
CA GLY A 148 2.38 2.74 5.43
C GLY A 148 2.85 4.12 5.85
N ARG A 149 3.66 4.82 5.02
CA ARG A 149 4.20 6.16 5.29
C ARG A 149 3.96 7.11 4.11
N ASN A 150 4.22 6.66 2.91
CA ASN A 150 4.09 7.39 1.66
C ASN A 150 2.89 6.91 0.86
N VAL A 151 2.31 7.79 0.04
CA VAL A 151 1.08 7.50 -0.72
C VAL A 151 1.20 8.00 -2.15
N VAL A 152 0.80 7.16 -3.12
CA VAL A 152 0.73 7.51 -4.55
C VAL A 152 -0.64 7.15 -5.12
N TYR A 153 -1.26 8.06 -5.86
CA TYR A 153 -2.59 7.86 -6.46
C TYR A 153 -2.52 7.52 -7.95
N ARG A 154 -3.35 6.59 -8.41
CA ARG A 154 -3.48 6.20 -9.81
C ARG A 154 -4.91 5.83 -10.18
N THR A 155 -5.14 5.74 -11.48
CA THR A 155 -6.39 5.25 -12.08
C THR A 155 -6.05 4.02 -12.92
N PHE A 156 -6.83 2.95 -12.76
CA PHE A 156 -6.75 1.77 -13.61
C PHE A 156 -7.96 1.75 -14.55
N ARG A 157 -7.72 1.49 -15.84
CA ARG A 157 -8.77 1.50 -16.87
C ARG A 157 -9.21 0.09 -17.21
N VAL A 158 -10.50 -0.08 -17.44
CA VAL A 158 -11.12 -1.34 -17.82
C VAL A 158 -11.90 -1.13 -19.12
N SER A 159 -11.63 -1.97 -20.12
CA SER A 159 -12.34 -1.97 -21.39
C SER A 159 -13.23 -3.21 -21.48
N ILE A 160 -14.52 -2.99 -21.71
CA ILE A 160 -15.53 -4.04 -21.80
C ILE A 160 -15.87 -4.25 -23.27
N THR A 161 -15.81 -5.51 -23.70
CA THR A 161 -16.14 -5.95 -25.05
C THR A 161 -17.49 -6.63 -25.04
N ASP A 162 -18.40 -6.14 -25.87
CA ASP A 162 -19.77 -6.65 -25.98
C ASP A 162 -19.75 -8.12 -26.39
N VAL A 163 -20.71 -8.88 -25.85
CA VAL A 163 -21.06 -10.20 -26.36
C VAL A 163 -22.37 -10.03 -27.11
N ASP A 164 -22.48 -10.49 -28.36
CA ASP A 164 -23.74 -10.46 -29.12
C ASP A 164 -24.76 -11.44 -28.51
N ASN A 165 -25.41 -10.99 -27.43
CA ASN A 165 -26.37 -11.75 -26.63
C ASN A 165 -27.80 -11.18 -26.74
N LYS A 166 -28.00 -10.15 -27.58
CA LYS A 166 -29.29 -9.49 -27.73
C LYS A 166 -30.22 -10.34 -28.60
N LYS A 167 -31.40 -10.62 -28.04
CA LYS A 167 -32.48 -11.21 -28.84
C LYS A 167 -32.94 -10.20 -29.89
N PRO A 168 -33.24 -10.63 -31.13
CA PRO A 168 -33.76 -9.73 -32.14
C PRO A 168 -35.06 -9.07 -31.66
N VAL A 169 -35.18 -7.76 -31.88
CA VAL A 169 -36.39 -6.99 -31.56
C VAL A 169 -37.22 -6.82 -32.84
N LEU A 170 -38.51 -7.14 -32.75
CA LEU A 170 -39.46 -6.88 -33.82
C LEU A 170 -39.96 -5.43 -33.72
N THR A 171 -39.64 -4.62 -34.72
CA THR A 171 -40.16 -3.24 -34.84
C THR A 171 -41.24 -3.22 -35.92
N ILE A 172 -42.47 -2.88 -35.56
CA ILE A 172 -43.56 -2.69 -36.54
C ILE A 172 -43.54 -1.23 -36.98
N HIS A 173 -43.24 -0.99 -38.26
CA HIS A 173 -43.45 0.33 -38.88
C HIS A 173 -44.91 0.42 -39.34
N ARG A 174 -45.61 1.47 -38.90
CA ARG A 174 -46.96 1.83 -39.36
C ARG A 174 -46.88 2.74 -40.57
#